data_AF-A0A8H5IU12-F1
#
_entry.id   AF-A0A8H5IU12-F1
#
_cell.length_a   1.000
_cell.length_b   1.000
_cell.length_c   1.000
_cell.angle_alpha   90.00
_cell.angle_beta   90.00
_cell.angle_gamma   90.00
#
_symmetry.space_group_name_H-M   'P 1'
#
loop_
_entity.id
_entity.type
_entity.pdbx_description
1 polymer ?
#
loop_
_entity_poly.entity_id
_entity_poly.type
_entity_poly.pdbx_seq_one_letter_code
_entity_poly.pdbx_strand_id
1 'polypeptide(L)'
;NVCTVHPVRPPKPKPGTVIYSRFIVELGQHLQIRHIDASNPVHFETYKRWQNSDRVNKAWKERGPDEHHRAYLAKQLEDPHTMSCVFEWDGELAGYTEIGWVMEDNAACFFGSNCNITVGEHDQNSHIIVGEERFRGGKRYQAVATSIKHCCFLRDPRTKQVIAEPEYDLNHVQIQDRFLPQERKKRFHLPHKTAMLFALQRERFFQEAHFV
;
A
#
# COMPACT_ATOMS: atom_id res chain seq x y z
N ASN A 1 -22.52 -3.34 31.31
CA ASN A 1 -21.06 -3.42 31.12
C ASN A 1 -20.77 -3.89 29.72
N VAL A 2 -20.22 -3.02 28.88
CA VAL A 2 -19.70 -3.42 27.56
C VAL A 2 -18.28 -3.90 27.77
N CYS A 3 -18.01 -5.18 27.49
CA CYS A 3 -16.71 -5.79 27.78
C CYS A 3 -15.69 -5.66 26.64
N THR A 4 -16.14 -5.36 25.41
CA THR A 4 -15.29 -5.12 24.24
C THR A 4 -16.02 -4.24 23.22
N VAL A 5 -15.29 -3.33 22.56
CA VAL A 5 -15.75 -2.58 21.38
C VAL A 5 -14.68 -2.68 20.30
N HIS A 6 -15.09 -2.92 19.06
CA HIS A 6 -14.15 -2.88 17.94
C HIS A 6 -13.59 -1.46 17.79
N PRO A 7 -12.28 -1.29 17.50
CA PRO A 7 -11.71 0.03 17.28
C PRO A 7 -12.43 0.74 16.14
N VAL A 8 -12.97 1.93 16.42
CA VAL A 8 -13.55 2.76 15.36
C VAL A 8 -12.41 3.32 14.51
N ARG A 9 -12.45 3.03 13.20
CA ARG A 9 -11.44 3.52 12.25
C ARG A 9 -11.58 5.04 12.08
N PRO A 10 -10.46 5.79 12.02
CA PRO A 10 -10.52 7.21 11.74
C PRO A 10 -11.14 7.46 10.36
N PRO A 11 -11.90 8.56 10.17
CA PRO A 11 -12.44 8.91 8.87
C PRO A 11 -11.31 9.12 7.87
N LYS A 12 -11.55 8.75 6.61
CA LYS A 12 -10.59 9.01 5.53
C LYS A 12 -10.47 10.52 5.31
N PRO A 13 -9.27 11.04 5.01
CA PRO A 13 -9.11 12.38 4.45
C PRO A 13 -10.02 12.55 3.22
N LYS A 14 -10.38 13.78 2.85
CA LYS A 14 -11.16 13.99 1.62
C LYS A 14 -10.37 13.52 0.40
N PRO A 15 -11.02 12.93 -0.63
CA PRO A 15 -10.36 12.69 -1.92
C PRO A 15 -9.64 13.95 -2.42
N GLY A 16 -8.45 13.78 -2.99
CA GLY A 16 -7.57 14.87 -3.42
C GLY A 16 -6.63 15.41 -2.34
N THR A 17 -6.77 15.01 -1.08
CA THR A 17 -5.91 15.47 0.03
C THR A 17 -4.52 14.83 -0.04
N VAL A 18 -3.45 15.64 0.07
CA VAL A 18 -2.09 15.13 0.32
C VAL A 18 -2.03 14.60 1.75
N ILE A 19 -1.74 13.32 1.91
CA ILE A 19 -1.69 12.65 3.23
C ILE A 19 -0.26 12.46 3.72
N TYR A 20 0.73 12.57 2.81
CA TYR A 20 2.14 12.43 3.12
C TYR A 20 2.97 13.21 2.11
N SER A 21 4.07 13.81 2.56
CA SER A 21 4.97 14.61 1.72
C SER A 21 6.39 14.51 2.25
N ARG A 22 7.37 14.27 1.38
CA ARG A 22 8.79 14.20 1.75
C ARG A 22 9.68 14.54 0.55
N PHE A 23 10.70 15.36 0.78
CA PHE A 23 11.79 15.52 -0.19
C PHE A 23 12.78 14.34 -0.10
N ILE A 24 13.10 13.74 -1.24
CA ILE A 24 14.02 12.61 -1.33
C ILE A 24 15.36 13.11 -1.83
N VAL A 25 16.29 13.31 -0.89
CA VAL A 25 17.58 13.97 -1.13
C VAL A 25 18.38 13.27 -2.23
N GLU A 26 18.51 11.94 -2.17
CA GLU A 26 19.27 11.16 -3.16
C GLU A 26 18.75 11.30 -4.61
N LEU A 27 17.45 11.59 -4.77
CA LEU A 27 16.83 11.77 -6.08
C LEU A 27 16.69 13.24 -6.48
N GLY A 28 16.80 14.17 -5.52
CA GLY A 28 16.53 15.59 -5.75
C GLY A 28 15.06 15.87 -6.12
N GLN A 29 14.13 15.00 -5.72
CA GLN A 29 12.73 15.06 -6.10
C GLN A 29 11.82 15.05 -4.86
N HIS A 30 10.67 15.71 -4.97
CA HIS A 30 9.65 15.74 -3.95
C HIS A 30 8.62 14.64 -4.17
N LEU A 31 8.46 13.76 -3.18
CA LEU A 31 7.47 12.69 -3.18
C LEU A 31 6.25 13.11 -2.39
N GLN A 32 5.07 12.93 -2.98
CA GLN A 32 3.78 13.09 -2.29
C GLN A 32 2.93 11.84 -2.42
N ILE A 33 2.10 11.57 -1.40
CA ILE A 33 1.04 10.56 -1.44
C ILE A 33 -0.28 11.28 -1.22
N ARG A 34 -1.25 11.00 -2.08
CA ARG A 34 -2.55 11.67 -2.11
C ARG A 34 -3.67 10.65 -2.09
N HIS A 35 -4.73 10.92 -1.32
CA HIS A 35 -5.97 10.16 -1.43
C HIS A 35 -6.55 10.38 -2.82
N ILE A 36 -6.74 9.31 -3.61
CA ILE A 36 -7.18 9.43 -4.99
C ILE A 36 -8.57 10.09 -5.06
N ASP A 37 -8.74 11.02 -5.99
CA ASP A 37 -10.03 11.59 -6.35
C ASP A 37 -10.50 11.01 -7.68
N ALA A 38 -11.45 10.08 -7.64
CA ALA A 38 -12.01 9.45 -8.84
C ALA A 38 -12.89 10.41 -9.67
N SER A 39 -13.30 11.54 -9.10
CA SER A 39 -14.02 12.60 -9.83
C SER A 39 -13.07 13.52 -10.60
N ASN A 40 -11.79 13.54 -10.25
CA ASN A 40 -10.75 14.25 -11.00
C ASN A 40 -10.39 13.45 -12.27
N PRO A 41 -10.60 14.01 -13.48
CA PRO A 41 -10.32 13.29 -14.74
C PRO A 41 -8.86 12.85 -14.87
N VAL A 42 -7.89 13.66 -14.42
CA VAL A 42 -6.46 13.32 -14.52
C VAL A 42 -6.13 12.10 -13.69
N HIS A 43 -6.67 12.02 -12.46
CA HIS A 43 -6.47 10.87 -11.59
C HIS A 43 -7.11 9.61 -12.16
N PHE A 44 -8.39 9.70 -12.55
CA PHE A 44 -9.13 8.55 -13.05
C PHE A 44 -8.53 8.00 -14.35
N GLU A 45 -8.25 8.86 -15.33
CA GLU A 45 -7.65 8.48 -16.61
C GLU A 45 -6.27 7.83 -16.42
N THR A 46 -5.47 8.37 -15.50
CA THR A 46 -4.15 7.82 -15.19
C THR A 46 -4.23 6.47 -14.48
N TYR A 47 -5.09 6.36 -13.47
CA TYR A 47 -5.35 5.10 -12.76
C TYR A 47 -5.78 3.98 -13.71
N LYS A 48 -6.83 4.21 -14.52
CA LYS A 48 -7.32 3.16 -15.43
C LYS A 48 -6.29 2.78 -16.48
N ARG A 49 -5.49 3.74 -16.99
CA ARG A 49 -4.41 3.46 -17.94
C ARG A 49 -3.39 2.51 -17.34
N TRP A 50 -3.01 2.74 -16.07
CA TRP A 50 -2.11 1.84 -15.36
C TRP A 50 -2.74 0.46 -15.18
N GLN A 51 -3.96 0.38 -14.63
CA GLN A 51 -4.62 -0.92 -14.37
C GLN A 51 -4.86 -1.75 -15.64
N ASN A 52 -5.13 -1.07 -16.76
CA ASN A 52 -5.32 -1.71 -18.06
C ASN A 52 -4.00 -1.97 -18.81
N SER A 53 -2.83 -1.65 -18.25
CA SER A 53 -1.55 -2.04 -18.83
C SER A 53 -1.23 -3.51 -18.54
N ASP A 54 -0.61 -4.22 -19.49
CA ASP A 54 -0.26 -5.63 -19.30
C ASP A 54 0.67 -5.84 -18.11
N ARG A 55 1.61 -4.90 -17.92
CA ARG A 55 2.60 -4.95 -16.85
C ARG A 55 1.98 -4.87 -15.47
N VAL A 56 1.11 -3.88 -15.24
CA VAL A 56 0.45 -3.72 -13.94
C VAL A 56 -0.56 -4.84 -13.72
N ASN A 57 -1.37 -5.14 -14.75
CA ASN A 57 -2.42 -6.15 -14.64
C ASN A 57 -1.87 -7.55 -14.33
N LYS A 58 -0.64 -7.87 -14.75
CA LYS A 58 0.03 -9.14 -14.40
C LYS A 58 0.08 -9.37 -12.88
N ALA A 59 0.22 -8.30 -12.09
CA ALA A 59 0.29 -8.37 -10.63
C ALA A 59 -1.02 -7.92 -9.96
N TRP A 60 -1.62 -6.83 -10.44
CA TRP A 60 -2.77 -6.19 -9.77
C TRP A 60 -4.12 -6.80 -10.15
N LYS A 61 -4.23 -7.37 -11.36
CA LYS A 61 -5.40 -8.13 -11.85
C LYS A 61 -6.74 -7.37 -11.81
N GLU A 62 -6.72 -6.04 -11.94
CA GLU A 62 -7.91 -5.15 -11.93
C GLU A 62 -8.20 -4.55 -13.33
N ARG A 63 -7.80 -5.21 -14.43
CA ARG A 63 -8.15 -4.74 -15.77
C ARG A 63 -9.66 -4.78 -15.98
N GLY A 64 -10.19 -3.71 -16.55
CA GLY A 64 -11.60 -3.64 -16.93
C GLY A 64 -11.99 -2.34 -17.64
N PRO A 65 -13.28 -2.22 -17.99
CA PRO A 65 -13.83 -0.98 -18.55
C PRO A 65 -13.93 0.12 -17.49
N ASP A 66 -14.23 1.34 -17.91
CA ASP A 66 -14.31 2.51 -17.02
C ASP A 66 -15.32 2.29 -15.88
N GLU A 67 -16.45 1.63 -16.14
CA GLU A 67 -17.48 1.33 -15.13
C GLU A 67 -16.93 0.45 -14.00
N HIS A 68 -16.07 -0.51 -14.34
CA HIS A 68 -15.42 -1.38 -13.36
C HIS A 68 -14.46 -0.59 -12.46
N HIS A 69 -13.62 0.27 -13.05
CA HIS A 69 -12.71 1.13 -12.30
C HIS A 69 -13.44 2.12 -11.39
N ARG A 70 -14.56 2.70 -11.85
CA ARG A 70 -15.40 3.59 -11.04
C ARG A 70 -16.02 2.83 -9.86
N ALA A 71 -16.59 1.65 -10.12
CA ALA A 71 -17.18 0.83 -9.07
C ALA A 71 -16.13 0.39 -8.04
N TYR A 72 -14.92 0.03 -8.49
CA TYR A 72 -13.81 -0.34 -7.61
C TYR A 72 -13.41 0.82 -6.69
N LEU A 73 -13.11 2.00 -7.25
CA LEU A 73 -12.71 3.17 -6.46
C LEU A 73 -13.84 3.68 -5.55
N ALA A 74 -15.11 3.57 -5.97
CA ALA A 74 -16.25 3.90 -5.12
C ALA A 74 -16.34 2.94 -3.91
N LYS A 75 -16.21 1.63 -4.13
CA LYS A 75 -16.18 0.64 -3.05
C LYS A 75 -15.00 0.87 -2.10
N GLN A 76 -13.81 1.14 -2.64
CA GLN A 76 -12.63 1.50 -1.86
C GLN A 76 -12.84 2.78 -1.05
N LEU A 77 -13.60 3.76 -1.55
CA LEU A 77 -13.91 4.99 -0.84
C LEU A 77 -14.94 4.77 0.28
N GLU A 78 -15.95 3.94 0.05
CA GLU A 78 -16.98 3.60 1.04
C GLU A 78 -16.44 2.74 2.19
N ASP A 79 -15.52 1.81 1.88
CA ASP A 79 -15.07 0.81 2.84
C ASP A 79 -14.07 1.36 3.88
N PRO A 80 -14.43 1.52 5.17
CA PRO A 80 -13.58 2.20 6.16
C PRO A 80 -12.20 1.56 6.37
N HIS A 81 -12.02 0.28 6.00
CA HIS A 81 -10.76 -0.39 6.28
C HIS A 81 -9.63 -0.01 5.31
N THR A 82 -9.93 0.45 4.11
CA THR A 82 -8.95 0.65 3.02
C THR A 82 -8.97 2.07 2.47
N MET A 83 -7.84 2.50 1.90
CA MET A 83 -7.72 3.82 1.28
C MET A 83 -6.83 3.75 0.03
N SER A 84 -7.47 3.93 -1.12
CA SER A 84 -6.82 4.08 -2.42
C SER A 84 -6.07 5.40 -2.52
N CYS A 85 -4.80 5.36 -2.86
CA CYS A 85 -3.94 6.53 -2.97
C CYS A 85 -3.15 6.50 -4.27
N VAL A 86 -2.73 7.68 -4.71
CA VAL A 86 -1.71 7.85 -5.75
C VAL A 86 -0.47 8.45 -5.12
N PHE A 87 0.70 8.18 -5.68
CA PHE A 87 1.93 8.86 -5.32
C PHE A 87 2.53 9.59 -6.52
N GLU A 88 3.20 10.68 -6.23
CA GLU A 88 3.59 11.70 -7.19
C GLU A 88 5.06 12.09 -6.99
N TRP A 89 5.78 12.34 -8.09
CA TRP A 89 7.10 12.94 -8.07
C TRP A 89 7.01 14.35 -8.67
N ASP A 90 7.36 15.37 -7.89
CA ASP A 90 7.33 16.79 -8.32
C ASP A 90 5.98 17.22 -8.93
N GLY A 91 4.88 16.66 -8.40
CA GLY A 91 3.51 16.91 -8.87
C GLY A 91 3.06 16.02 -10.04
N GLU A 92 3.89 15.09 -10.50
CA GLU A 92 3.52 14.14 -11.54
C GLU A 92 3.11 12.78 -10.96
N LEU A 93 1.90 12.33 -11.30
CA LEU A 93 1.38 11.00 -10.95
C LEU A 93 2.33 9.89 -11.42
N ALA A 94 2.77 9.03 -10.50
CA ALA A 94 3.78 8.01 -10.76
C ALA A 94 3.30 6.58 -10.49
N GLY A 95 2.39 6.40 -9.55
CA GLY A 95 1.79 5.10 -9.28
C GLY A 95 0.67 5.13 -8.25
N TYR A 96 0.23 3.94 -7.88
CA TYR A 96 -0.94 3.69 -7.06
C TYR A 96 -0.57 2.84 -5.86
N THR A 97 -1.19 3.10 -4.72
CA THR A 97 -1.00 2.36 -3.48
C THR A 97 -2.30 2.24 -2.72
N GLU A 98 -2.50 1.12 -2.05
CA GLU A 98 -3.59 0.94 -1.10
C GLU A 98 -2.99 0.84 0.29
N ILE A 99 -3.58 1.55 1.23
CA ILE A 99 -3.18 1.49 2.64
C ILE A 99 -4.42 1.21 3.48
N GLY A 100 -4.43 0.06 4.15
CA GLY A 100 -5.58 -0.39 4.92
C GLY A 100 -5.24 -0.86 6.33
N TRP A 101 -6.28 -1.22 7.06
CA TRP A 101 -6.23 -1.86 8.36
C TRP A 101 -6.23 -3.37 8.17
N VAL A 102 -5.23 -4.05 8.71
CA VAL A 102 -5.06 -5.49 8.47
C VAL A 102 -6.22 -6.27 9.06
N MET A 103 -6.72 -5.88 10.24
CA MET A 103 -7.70 -6.68 10.99
C MET A 103 -8.99 -6.97 10.19
N GLU A 104 -9.40 -6.05 9.34
CA GLU A 104 -10.58 -6.18 8.47
C GLU A 104 -10.26 -6.68 7.05
N ASP A 105 -8.98 -6.86 6.72
CA ASP A 105 -8.56 -7.37 5.43
C ASP A 105 -8.85 -8.88 5.31
N ASN A 106 -9.33 -9.31 4.15
CA ASN A 106 -9.64 -10.72 3.88
C ASN A 106 -8.43 -11.65 4.09
N ALA A 107 -7.20 -11.17 3.89
CA ALA A 107 -6.00 -11.96 4.10
C ALA A 107 -5.68 -12.21 5.58
N ALA A 108 -6.22 -11.39 6.50
CA ALA A 108 -5.93 -11.46 7.93
C ALA A 108 -6.29 -12.79 8.57
N CYS A 109 -7.37 -13.42 8.11
CA CYS A 109 -7.82 -14.72 8.63
C CYS A 109 -6.82 -15.85 8.33
N PHE A 110 -5.88 -15.65 7.40
CA PHE A 110 -4.82 -16.60 7.07
C PHE A 110 -3.54 -16.36 7.87
N PHE A 111 -3.35 -15.19 8.48
CA PHE A 111 -2.05 -14.79 9.03
C PHE A 111 -1.69 -15.53 10.33
N GLY A 112 -2.65 -15.62 11.26
CA GLY A 112 -2.42 -16.29 12.55
C GLY A 112 -2.07 -17.76 12.39
N SER A 113 -2.95 -18.53 11.74
CA SER A 113 -2.78 -19.97 11.57
C SER A 113 -1.66 -20.34 10.60
N ASN A 114 -1.47 -19.58 9.52
CA ASN A 114 -0.59 -19.99 8.44
C ASN A 114 0.78 -19.33 8.51
N CYS A 115 0.91 -18.15 9.11
CA CYS A 115 2.13 -17.35 9.05
C CYS A 115 2.77 -17.06 10.42
N ASN A 116 2.13 -17.49 11.53
CA ASN A 116 2.61 -17.28 12.89
C ASN A 116 2.91 -15.80 13.20
N ILE A 117 2.03 -14.92 12.74
CA ILE A 117 2.01 -13.51 13.16
C ILE A 117 0.70 -13.21 13.86
N THR A 118 0.74 -12.34 14.87
CA THR A 118 -0.46 -11.79 15.49
C THR A 118 -0.77 -10.45 14.82
N VAL A 119 -1.98 -10.31 14.30
CA VAL A 119 -2.48 -9.03 13.78
C VAL A 119 -3.05 -8.24 14.95
N GLY A 120 -2.44 -7.10 15.26
CA GLY A 120 -2.94 -6.13 16.21
C GLY A 120 -4.09 -5.31 15.64
N GLU A 121 -4.89 -4.75 16.53
CA GLU A 121 -6.05 -3.89 16.23
C GLU A 121 -5.72 -2.71 15.31
N HIS A 122 -4.50 -2.19 15.37
CA HIS A 122 -4.07 -1.01 14.61
C HIS A 122 -3.01 -1.32 13.55
N ASP A 123 -2.72 -2.60 13.30
CA ASP A 123 -1.76 -2.94 12.27
C ASP A 123 -2.30 -2.59 10.89
N GLN A 124 -1.41 -2.12 10.02
CA GLN A 124 -1.77 -1.65 8.68
C GLN A 124 -1.18 -2.55 7.61
N ASN A 125 -1.77 -2.58 6.43
CA ASN A 125 -1.18 -3.18 5.25
C ASN A 125 -0.81 -2.10 4.24
N SER A 126 0.04 -2.46 3.29
CA SER A 126 0.13 -1.66 2.07
C SER A 126 0.41 -2.49 0.83
N HIS A 127 -0.20 -2.06 -0.26
CA HIS A 127 0.02 -2.57 -1.61
C HIS A 127 0.53 -1.43 -2.49
N ILE A 128 1.41 -1.73 -3.44
CA ILE A 128 2.07 -0.70 -4.27
C ILE A 128 2.23 -1.20 -5.70
N ILE A 129 1.95 -0.32 -6.66
CA ILE A 129 2.39 -0.43 -8.04
C ILE A 129 3.00 0.88 -8.52
N VAL A 130 4.05 0.78 -9.33
CA VAL A 130 4.55 1.91 -10.12
C VAL A 130 3.85 1.85 -11.48
N GLY A 131 3.02 2.85 -11.76
CA GLY A 131 2.21 2.92 -12.97
C GLY A 131 3.00 3.47 -14.15
N GLU A 132 3.74 4.56 -13.95
CA GLU A 132 4.55 5.17 -14.99
C GLU A 132 5.94 4.55 -15.06
N GLU A 133 6.34 4.10 -16.25
CA GLU A 133 7.57 3.32 -16.40
C GLU A 133 8.84 4.14 -16.10
N ARG A 134 8.82 5.44 -16.42
CA ARG A 134 9.94 6.36 -16.18
C ARG A 134 10.27 6.55 -14.70
N PHE A 135 9.31 6.29 -13.81
CA PHE A 135 9.52 6.38 -12.36
C PHE A 135 9.90 5.04 -11.71
N ARG A 136 10.14 4.00 -12.51
CA ARG A 136 10.71 2.75 -12.02
C ARG A 136 12.21 2.92 -11.70
N GLY A 137 12.73 1.98 -10.91
CA GLY A 137 14.12 1.93 -10.50
C GLY A 137 14.26 1.65 -9.01
N GLY A 138 15.36 1.01 -8.60
CA GLY A 138 15.57 0.56 -7.21
C GLY A 138 15.49 1.69 -6.18
N LYS A 139 16.20 2.81 -6.43
CA LYS A 139 16.20 3.98 -5.54
C LYS A 139 14.81 4.61 -5.39
N ARG A 140 14.10 4.81 -6.51
CA ARG A 140 12.71 5.32 -6.49
C ARG A 140 11.76 4.36 -5.77
N TYR A 141 11.89 3.06 -6.01
CA TYR A 141 11.11 2.06 -5.29
C TYR A 141 11.37 2.13 -3.78
N GLN A 142 12.64 2.16 -3.36
CA GLN A 142 13.01 2.26 -1.95
C GLN A 142 12.42 3.52 -1.31
N ALA A 143 12.54 4.67 -1.97
CA ALA A 143 12.00 5.93 -1.49
C ALA A 143 10.47 5.92 -1.34
N VAL A 144 9.75 5.42 -2.36
CA VAL A 144 8.28 5.34 -2.36
C VAL A 144 7.80 4.34 -1.31
N ALA A 145 8.32 3.11 -1.33
CA ALA A 145 7.88 2.06 -0.42
C ALA A 145 8.19 2.42 1.03
N THR A 146 9.38 2.97 1.32
CA THR A 146 9.72 3.49 2.67
C THR A 146 8.76 4.59 3.10
N SER A 147 8.41 5.51 2.21
CA SER A 147 7.48 6.60 2.49
C SER A 147 6.04 6.13 2.72
N ILE A 148 5.57 5.11 1.99
CA ILE A 148 4.28 4.47 2.25
C ILE A 148 4.28 3.82 3.63
N LYS A 149 5.32 3.06 3.99
CA LYS A 149 5.42 2.44 5.33
C LYS A 149 5.48 3.51 6.43
N HIS A 150 6.22 4.61 6.22
CA HIS A 150 6.23 5.75 7.13
C HIS A 150 4.82 6.35 7.29
N CYS A 151 4.12 6.57 6.18
CA CYS A 151 2.75 7.06 6.18
C CYS A 151 1.86 6.15 7.03
N CYS A 152 1.94 4.82 6.90
CA CYS A 152 1.20 3.89 7.77
C CYS A 152 1.49 4.18 9.26
N PHE A 153 2.76 4.22 9.66
CA PHE A 153 3.14 4.44 11.06
C PHE A 153 2.77 5.81 11.63
N LEU A 154 2.60 6.83 10.77
CA LEU A 154 2.14 8.17 11.16
C LEU A 154 0.61 8.29 11.19
N ARG A 155 -0.12 7.50 10.39
CA ARG A 155 -1.59 7.51 10.38
C ARG A 155 -2.19 7.15 11.74
N ASP A 156 -1.56 6.22 12.45
CA ASP A 156 -1.93 5.90 13.83
C ASP A 156 -0.70 5.45 14.63
N PRO A 157 -0.36 6.14 15.73
CA PRO A 157 0.83 5.83 16.52
C PRO A 157 0.79 4.46 17.19
N ARG A 158 -0.39 3.82 17.29
CA ARG A 158 -0.56 2.47 17.83
C ARG A 158 -0.25 1.37 16.82
N THR A 159 -0.05 1.72 15.54
CA THR A 159 0.38 0.77 14.50
C THR A 159 1.72 0.17 14.88
N LYS A 160 1.77 -1.14 15.17
CA LYS A 160 2.99 -1.85 15.59
C LYS A 160 3.71 -2.51 14.42
N GLN A 161 2.97 -2.91 13.39
CA GLN A 161 3.56 -3.46 12.18
C GLN A 161 2.79 -3.06 10.93
N VAL A 162 3.51 -3.10 9.80
CA VAL A 162 2.92 -2.97 8.47
C VAL A 162 3.14 -4.25 7.68
N ILE A 163 2.05 -4.83 7.19
CA ILE A 163 2.03 -6.09 6.45
C ILE A 163 2.04 -5.84 4.94
N ALA A 164 2.66 -6.74 4.19
CA ALA A 164 2.51 -6.83 2.75
C ALA A 164 2.48 -8.31 2.32
N GLU A 165 1.72 -8.60 1.26
CA GLU A 165 1.53 -9.97 0.77
C GLU A 165 1.68 -10.08 -0.76
N PRO A 166 2.85 -9.73 -1.33
CA PRO A 166 3.08 -9.90 -2.77
C PRO A 166 2.88 -11.37 -3.21
N GLU A 167 2.43 -11.53 -4.46
CA GLU A 167 2.40 -12.86 -5.12
C GLU A 167 3.81 -13.45 -5.17
N TYR A 168 3.94 -14.69 -4.70
CA TYR A 168 5.21 -15.33 -4.37
C TYR A 168 6.18 -15.42 -5.55
N ASP A 169 5.67 -15.72 -6.75
CA ASP A 169 6.48 -15.96 -7.95
C ASP A 169 6.87 -14.67 -8.69
N LEU A 170 6.48 -13.49 -8.18
CA LEU A 170 6.84 -12.22 -8.80
C LEU A 170 8.14 -11.66 -8.20
N ASN A 171 8.94 -11.01 -9.05
CA ASN A 171 10.18 -10.31 -8.67
C ASN A 171 9.98 -9.28 -7.54
N HIS A 172 8.73 -8.86 -7.30
CA HIS A 172 8.39 -7.94 -6.22
C HIS A 172 8.82 -8.46 -4.84
N VAL A 173 8.80 -9.79 -4.60
CA VAL A 173 9.31 -10.39 -3.36
C VAL A 173 10.79 -10.07 -3.15
N GLN A 174 11.62 -10.25 -4.18
CA GLN A 174 13.06 -9.98 -4.10
C GLN A 174 13.36 -8.49 -3.96
N ILE A 175 12.59 -7.63 -4.64
CA ILE A 175 12.70 -6.18 -4.54
C ILE A 175 12.37 -5.71 -3.11
N GLN A 176 11.30 -6.23 -2.52
CA GLN A 176 10.90 -5.94 -1.15
C GLN A 176 11.96 -6.33 -0.13
N ASP A 177 12.51 -7.53 -0.26
CA ASP A 177 13.57 -8.08 0.60
C ASP A 177 14.87 -7.26 0.51
N ARG A 178 15.19 -6.74 -0.68
CA ARG A 178 16.41 -5.96 -0.92
C ARG A 178 16.34 -4.54 -0.36
N PHE A 179 15.20 -3.87 -0.47
CA PHE A 179 15.11 -2.41 -0.26
C PHE A 179 14.45 -2.00 1.05
N LEU A 180 13.73 -2.90 1.72
CA LEU A 180 13.00 -2.58 2.95
C LEU A 180 13.52 -3.41 4.13
N PRO A 181 13.61 -2.83 5.34
CA PRO A 181 14.06 -3.52 6.55
C PRO A 181 12.93 -4.36 7.16
N GLN A 182 12.32 -5.24 6.36
CA GLN A 182 11.17 -6.03 6.75
C GLN A 182 11.48 -7.53 6.78
N GLU A 183 10.74 -8.26 7.58
CA GLU A 183 10.94 -9.69 7.74
C GLU A 183 10.11 -10.47 6.73
N ARG A 184 10.77 -11.29 5.91
CA ARG A 184 10.11 -12.31 5.10
C ARG A 184 9.63 -13.44 6.03
N LYS A 185 8.32 -13.55 6.25
CA LYS A 185 7.74 -14.48 7.21
C LYS A 185 7.49 -15.86 6.60
N LYS A 186 6.40 -16.02 5.84
CA LYS A 186 5.98 -17.33 5.35
C LYS A 186 5.21 -17.25 4.04
N ARG A 187 5.42 -18.24 3.19
CA ARG A 187 4.60 -18.50 2.01
C ARG A 187 3.26 -19.13 2.44
N PHE A 188 2.15 -18.62 1.93
CA PHE A 188 0.81 -19.12 2.24
C PHE A 188 -0.12 -18.98 1.02
N HIS A 189 -1.28 -19.64 1.08
CA HIS A 189 -2.25 -19.65 -0.01
C HIS A 189 -3.46 -18.78 0.34
N LEU A 190 -3.79 -17.88 -0.56
CA LEU A 190 -5.06 -17.14 -0.61
C LEU A 190 -5.93 -17.74 -1.73
N PRO A 191 -7.27 -17.52 -1.71
CA PRO A 191 -8.15 -18.04 -2.75
C PRO A 191 -7.75 -17.70 -4.19
N HIS A 192 -7.06 -16.57 -4.40
CA HIS A 192 -6.73 -16.02 -5.72
C HIS A 192 -5.22 -15.99 -6.04
N LYS A 193 -4.32 -16.37 -5.10
CA LYS A 193 -2.87 -16.42 -5.31
C LYS A 193 -2.12 -17.16 -4.21
N THR A 194 -0.89 -17.56 -4.50
CA THR A 194 0.11 -17.93 -3.48
C THR A 194 0.92 -16.69 -3.13
N ALA A 195 0.93 -16.30 -1.86
CA ALA A 195 1.57 -15.06 -1.40
C ALA A 195 2.80 -15.34 -0.52
N MET A 196 3.74 -14.40 -0.50
CA MET A 196 4.79 -14.31 0.52
C MET A 196 4.42 -13.22 1.52
N LEU A 197 4.25 -13.58 2.79
CA LEU A 197 3.99 -12.60 3.84
C LEU A 197 5.29 -11.87 4.22
N PHE A 198 5.26 -10.55 4.18
CA PHE A 198 6.24 -9.68 4.81
C PHE A 198 5.59 -8.94 5.99
N ALA A 199 6.35 -8.81 7.08
CA ALA A 199 5.96 -7.99 8.22
C ALA A 199 7.10 -7.02 8.56
N LEU A 200 6.77 -5.74 8.61
CA LEU A 200 7.68 -4.67 9.01
C LEU A 200 7.28 -4.18 10.40
N GLN A 201 8.09 -4.47 11.42
CA GLN A 201 7.87 -3.96 12.77
C GLN A 201 8.22 -2.47 12.85
N ARG A 202 7.47 -1.72 13.68
CA ARG A 202 7.64 -0.29 13.89
C ARG A 202 9.05 0.04 14.37
N GLU A 203 9.52 -0.65 15.40
CA GLU A 203 10.83 -0.42 16.02
C GLU A 203 11.93 -0.60 14.98
N ARG A 204 11.86 -1.69 14.20
CA ARG A 204 12.80 -1.96 13.13
C ARG A 204 12.76 -0.89 12.04
N PHE A 205 11.58 -0.44 11.63
CA PHE A 205 11.43 0.64 10.66
C PHE A 205 12.16 1.91 11.12
N PHE A 206 11.91 2.37 12.34
CA PHE A 206 12.53 3.61 12.84
C PHE A 206 14.03 3.47 13.16
N GLN A 207 14.58 2.25 13.20
CA GLN A 207 16.01 2.00 13.36
C GLN A 207 16.74 1.84 12.02
N GLU A 208 16.13 1.18 11.03
CA GLU A 208 16.82 0.70 9.83
C GLU A 208 16.32 1.33 8.51
N ALA A 209 15.20 2.06 8.51
CA ALA A 209 14.65 2.59 7.27
C ALA A 209 15.55 3.65 6.61
N HIS A 210 15.57 3.62 5.28
CA HIS A 210 16.41 4.51 4.50
C HIS A 210 15.74 5.89 4.31
N PHE A 211 16.19 6.87 5.11
CA PHE A 211 15.69 8.24 5.07
C PHE A 211 16.66 9.28 4.45
N VAL A 212 17.89 8.87 4.16
CA VAL A 212 18.92 9.72 3.54
C VAL A 212 18.90 9.62 2.01
#